data_AF-A0A9X8CYF7-F1
#
_entry.id   AF-A0A9X8CYF7-F1
#
_cell.length_a   1.000
_cell.length_b   1.000
_cell.length_c   1.000
_cell.angle_alpha   90.00
_cell.angle_beta   90.00
_cell.angle_gamma   90.00
#
_symmetry.space_group_name_H-M   'P 1'
#
loop_
_entity.id
_entity.type
_entity.pdbx_description
1 polymer ?
#
loop_
_entity_poly.entity_id
_entity_poly.type
_entity_poly.pdbx_seq_one_letter_code
_entity_poly.pdbx_strand_id
1 'polypeptide(L)'
;YARELGIERVLTLGAQSTHAAAACGAAAQHFADMASLLAAVREGLPAVGSLLIKGSRFMKMEQVVQAVQACAGTNPSAASEAACC
;
A
#
# COMPACT_ATOMS: atom_id res chain seq x y z
N TYR A 1 -17.34 -6.98 -5.37
CA TYR A 1 -16.37 -8.08 -5.24
C TYR A 1 -15.28 -7.86 -4.18
N ALA A 2 -14.33 -6.92 -4.32
CA ALA A 2 -13.22 -6.81 -3.34
C ALA A 2 -13.68 -6.65 -1.88
N ARG A 3 -14.70 -5.82 -1.62
CA ARG A 3 -15.32 -5.71 -0.29
C ARG A 3 -16.05 -6.96 0.18
N GLU A 4 -16.69 -7.70 -0.72
CA GLU A 4 -17.33 -8.99 -0.37
C GLU A 4 -16.29 -10.04 0.04
N LEU A 5 -15.05 -9.90 -0.42
CA LEU A 5 -13.91 -10.74 -0.01
C LEU A 5 -13.18 -10.22 1.23
N GLY A 6 -13.68 -9.17 1.90
CA GLY A 6 -13.05 -8.57 3.07
C GLY A 6 -11.81 -7.71 2.77
N ILE A 7 -11.58 -7.35 1.50
CA ILE A 7 -10.49 -6.44 1.13
C ILE A 7 -10.97 -5.00 1.37
N GLU A 8 -10.41 -4.36 2.40
CA GLU A 8 -10.81 -3.03 2.85
C GLU A 8 -10.35 -1.92 1.90
N ARG A 9 -9.14 -2.06 1.34
CA ARG A 9 -8.53 -1.07 0.43
C ARG A 9 -7.73 -1.77 -0.67
N VAL A 10 -7.83 -1.24 -1.89
CA VAL A 10 -7.08 -1.68 -3.07
C VAL A 10 -6.35 -0.49 -3.66
N LEU A 11 -5.02 -0.52 -3.67
CA LEU A 11 -4.21 0.52 -4.30
C LEU A 11 -3.70 -0.02 -5.64
N THR A 12 -3.85 0.75 -6.71
CA THR A 12 -3.44 0.35 -8.07
C THR A 12 -2.53 1.39 -8.69
N LEU A 13 -1.57 0.97 -9.52
CA LEU A 13 -0.56 1.84 -10.12
C LEU A 13 -0.51 1.67 -11.63
N GLY A 14 -0.48 2.79 -12.36
CA GLY A 14 -0.24 2.84 -13.80
C GLY A 14 -1.49 2.67 -14.67
N ALA A 15 -1.40 3.06 -15.94
CA ALA A 15 -2.56 3.22 -16.83
C ALA A 15 -3.35 1.92 -17.09
N GLN A 16 -2.67 0.77 -17.13
CA GLN A 16 -3.30 -0.53 -17.39
C GLN A 16 -4.06 -1.08 -16.17
N SER A 17 -3.82 -0.53 -14.98
CA SER A 17 -4.46 -1.00 -13.73
C SER A 17 -5.81 -0.33 -13.45
N THR A 18 -6.24 0.59 -14.32
CA THR A 18 -7.54 1.28 -14.25
C THR A 18 -8.72 0.32 -14.30
N HIS A 19 -8.63 -0.75 -15.09
CA HIS A 19 -9.65 -1.81 -15.13
C HIS A 19 -9.74 -2.58 -13.80
N ALA A 20 -8.62 -2.82 -13.13
CA ALA A 20 -8.60 -3.47 -11.82
C ALA A 20 -9.21 -2.54 -10.74
N ALA A 21 -8.92 -1.24 -10.80
CA ALA A 21 -9.55 -0.25 -9.94
C ALA A 21 -11.07 -0.20 -10.14
N ALA A 22 -11.53 -0.18 -11.40
CA ALA A 22 -12.95 -0.19 -11.74
C ALA A 22 -13.67 -1.45 -11.24
N ALA A 23 -13.06 -2.62 -11.37
CA ALA A 23 -13.62 -3.88 -10.89
C ALA A 23 -13.70 -3.97 -9.35
N CYS A 24 -12.81 -3.27 -8.64
CA CYS A 24 -12.80 -3.20 -7.18
C CYS A 24 -13.72 -2.10 -6.61
N GLY A 25 -14.20 -1.19 -7.44
CA GLY A 25 -15.19 -0.17 -7.09
C GLY A 25 -14.69 0.81 -6.04
N ALA A 26 -15.57 1.23 -5.11
CA ALA A 26 -15.30 2.28 -4.12
C ALA A 26 -14.15 1.97 -3.13
N ALA A 27 -13.67 0.72 -3.07
CA ALA A 27 -12.53 0.34 -2.24
C ALA A 27 -11.18 0.54 -2.96
N ALA A 28 -11.18 0.93 -4.24
CA ALA A 28 -9.97 1.09 -5.02
C ALA A 28 -9.56 2.56 -5.22
N GLN A 29 -8.27 2.81 -5.06
CA GLN A 29 -7.63 4.07 -5.38
C GLN A 29 -6.54 3.83 -6.43
N HIS A 30 -6.59 4.61 -7.51
CA HIS A 30 -5.60 4.56 -8.59
C HIS A 30 -4.54 5.65 -8.43
N PHE A 31 -3.30 5.29 -8.72
CA PHE A 31 -2.14 6.18 -8.71
C PHE A 31 -1.46 6.17 -10.08
N ALA A 32 -1.05 7.35 -10.52
CA ALA A 32 -0.32 7.51 -11.79
C ALA A 32 1.18 7.18 -11.63
N ASP A 33 1.74 7.40 -10.45
CA ASP A 33 3.16 7.28 -10.16
C ASP A 33 3.45 6.55 -8.85
N MET A 34 4.67 6.01 -8.75
CA MET A 34 5.10 5.22 -7.60
C MET A 34 5.23 6.07 -6.33
N ALA A 35 5.60 7.35 -6.41
CA ALA A 35 5.79 8.17 -5.22
C ALA A 35 4.47 8.40 -4.49
N SER A 36 3.41 8.72 -5.24
CA SER A 36 2.05 8.86 -4.71
C SER A 36 1.52 7.55 -4.11
N LEU A 37 1.79 6.40 -4.76
CA LEU A 37 1.45 5.09 -4.19
C LEU A 37 2.17 4.85 -2.85
N LEU A 38 3.48 5.11 -2.81
CA LEU A 38 4.29 4.89 -1.61
C LEU A 38 3.83 5.76 -0.43
N ALA A 39 3.43 7.01 -0.68
CA ALA A 39 2.86 7.88 0.35
C ALA A 39 1.58 7.27 0.93
N ALA A 40 0.64 6.87 0.07
CA ALA A 40 -0.62 6.25 0.51
C ALA A 40 -0.41 4.92 1.26
N VAL A 41 0.57 4.12 0.84
CA VAL A 41 0.95 2.89 1.56
C VAL A 41 1.46 3.25 2.96
N ARG A 42 2.37 4.22 3.09
CA ARG A 42 2.94 4.61 4.39
C ARG A 42 1.89 5.15 5.36
N GLU A 43 0.98 5.98 4.87
CA GLU A 43 -0.14 6.50 5.68
C GLU A 43 -1.10 5.39 6.10
N GLY A 44 -1.32 4.41 5.22
CA GLY A 44 -2.24 3.30 5.47
C GLY A 44 -1.69 2.18 6.33
N LEU A 45 -0.36 2.01 6.38
CA LEU A 45 0.33 0.89 7.03
C LEU A 45 -0.02 0.70 8.52
N PRO A 46 -0.08 1.74 9.38
CA PRO A 46 -0.39 1.56 10.80
C PRO A 46 -1.79 0.99 11.06
N ALA A 47 -2.71 1.15 10.11
CA ALA A 47 -4.10 0.75 10.24
C ALA A 47 -4.42 -0.62 9.62
N VAL A 48 -3.42 -1.35 9.09
CA VAL A 48 -3.62 -2.64 8.42
C VAL A 48 -2.83 -3.76 9.09
N GLY A 49 -3.48 -4.89 9.34
CA GLY A 49 -2.81 -6.09 9.89
C GLY A 49 -2.08 -6.94 8.84
N SER A 50 -2.43 -6.78 7.57
CA SER A 50 -1.81 -7.52 6.46
C SER A 50 -1.83 -6.70 5.18
N LEU A 51 -0.75 -6.80 4.40
CA LEU A 51 -0.62 -6.14 3.09
C LEU A 51 -0.22 -7.16 2.03
N LEU A 52 -0.94 -7.18 0.91
CA LEU A 52 -0.59 -7.97 -0.27
C LEU A 52 -0.09 -7.04 -1.37
N ILE A 53 1.11 -7.32 -1.88
CA ILE A 53 1.72 -6.56 -2.97
C ILE A 53 1.81 -7.47 -4.21
N LYS A 54 1.23 -7.02 -5.32
CA LYS A 54 1.30 -7.73 -6.61
C LYS A 54 1.70 -6.77 -7.72
N GLY A 55 2.66 -7.17 -8.54
CA GLY A 55 3.10 -6.41 -9.70
C GLY A 55 4.10 -7.19 -10.54
N SER A 56 4.29 -6.78 -11.79
CA SER A 56 5.41 -7.27 -12.61
C SER A 56 6.72 -6.71 -12.07
N ARG A 57 7.80 -7.49 -12.13
CA ARG A 57 9.15 -7.03 -11.75
C ARG A 57 9.57 -5.79 -12.56
N PHE A 58 9.05 -5.62 -13.77
CA PHE A 58 9.31 -4.43 -14.58
C PHE A 58 8.73 -3.14 -13.97
N MET A 59 7.64 -3.23 -13.20
CA MET A 59 7.01 -2.09 -12.54
C MET A 59 7.69 -1.69 -11.23
N LYS A 60 8.79 -2.35 -10.87
CA LYS A 60 9.59 -2.08 -9.67
C LYS A 60 8.78 -2.15 -8.37
N MET A 61 7.83 -3.08 -8.27
CA MET A 61 6.95 -3.21 -7.11
C MET A 61 7.71 -3.62 -5.83
N GLU A 62 8.96 -4.10 -5.97
CA GLU A 62 9.91 -4.26 -4.87
C GLU A 62 10.17 -2.96 -4.10
N GLN A 63 10.01 -1.78 -4.71
CA GLN A 63 10.12 -0.49 -4.03
C GLN A 63 9.05 -0.33 -2.94
N VAL A 64 7.85 -0.88 -3.16
CA VAL A 64 6.77 -0.89 -2.16
C VAL A 64 7.14 -1.80 -0.99
N VAL A 65 7.67 -2.99 -1.27
CA VAL A 65 8.13 -3.92 -0.23
C VAL A 65 9.24 -3.28 0.61
N GLN A 66 10.22 -2.64 -0.03
CA GLN A 66 11.30 -1.93 0.65
C GLN A 66 10.78 -0.79 1.53
N ALA A 67 9.80 -0.02 1.06
CA ALA A 67 9.19 1.05 1.86
C ALA A 67 8.46 0.50 3.09
N VAL A 68 7.72 -0.61 2.94
CA VAL A 68 7.03 -1.29 4.05
C VAL A 68 8.06 -1.82 5.06
N GLN A 69 9.13 -2.45 4.60
CA GLN A 69 10.21 -2.93 5.46
C GLN A 69 10.95 -1.79 6.18
N ALA A 70 11.18 -0.66 5.52
CA ALA A 70 11.78 0.51 6.15
C ALA A 70 10.89 1.09 7.25
N CYS A 71 9.56 1.05 7.08
CA CYS A 71 8.61 1.42 8.13
C CYS A 71 8.53 0.38 9.26
N ALA A 72 8.68 -0.92 8.94
CA ALA A 72 8.63 -2.01 9.92
C ALA A 72 9.96 -2.19 10.70
N GLY A 73 11.08 -1.77 10.13
CA GLY A 73 12.40 -1.72 10.80
C GLY A 73 12.44 -0.76 11.99
N THR A 74 11.44 0.10 12.13
CA THR A 74 11.08 0.75 13.38
C THR A 74 10.15 -0.18 14.15
N ASN A 75 10.70 -1.24 14.74
CA ASN A 75 9.93 -2.17 15.56
C ASN A 75 9.56 -1.45 16.89
N PRO A 76 8.29 -1.11 17.19
CA PRO A 76 7.93 -0.45 18.45
C PRO A 76 7.96 -1.41 19.65
N SER A 77 8.35 -2.68 19.47
CA SER A 77 8.59 -3.62 20.58
C SER A 77 9.82 -3.27 21.43
N ALA A 78 10.55 -2.19 21.10
CA ALA A 78 11.64 -1.65 21.91
C ALA A 78 11.74 -0.12 21.81
N ALA A 79 10.63 0.63 22.00
CA ALA A 79 10.72 2.04 22.37
C ALA A 79 9.39 2.56 22.93
N SER A 80 9.33 2.65 24.26
CA SER A 80 8.66 3.76 24.92
C SER A 80 9.22 5.08 24.37
N GLU A 81 8.33 6.05 24.16
CA GLU A 81 8.61 7.48 24.00
C GLU A 81 9.50 7.92 22.81
N ALA A 82 8.87 8.43 21.76
CA ALA A 82 9.26 9.70 21.15
C ALA A 82 8.15 10.22 20.24
N ALA A 83 7.52 11.30 20.67
CA ALA A 83 6.88 12.24 19.78
C ALA A 83 7.87 12.69 18.70
N CYS A 84 7.41 12.86 17.47
CA CYS A 84 8.16 13.61 16.47
C CYS A 84 7.27 14.77 15.99
N CYS A 85 7.74 15.96 16.36
CA CYS A 85 7.18 17.28 16.08
C CYS A 85 7.18 17.62 14.59
#